data_AF-A0A3D8YXF2-F1
#
_entry.id   AF-A0A3D8YXF2-F1
#
_cell.length_a   1.000
_cell.length_b   1.000
_cell.length_c   1.000
_cell.angle_alpha   90.00
_cell.angle_beta   90.00
_cell.angle_gamma   90.00
#
_symmetry.space_group_name_H-M   'P 1'
#
loop_
_entity.id
_entity.type
_entity.pdbx_description
1 polymer ?
#
loop_
_entity_poly.entity_id
_entity_poly.type
_entity_poly.pdbx_seq_one_letter_code
_entity_poly.pdbx_strand_id
1 'polypeptide(L)' 'MLWGSILLWIIGLFILYVVIFTAVKDGIDKSQVGQLIRTNYGMKDQVVTVSDEEIEKEIEEEFKNQK' A
#
# COMPACT_ATOMS: atom_id res chain seq x y z
N MET A 1 45.40 -5.87 -5.00
CA MET A 1 44.55 -7.09 -5.04
C MET A 1 43.28 -6.95 -4.19
N LEU A 2 43.35 -6.48 -2.94
CA LEU A 2 42.15 -6.36 -2.05
C LEU A 2 41.05 -5.41 -2.55
N TRP A 3 41.42 -4.29 -3.19
CA TRP A 3 40.47 -3.29 -3.67
C TRP A 3 39.48 -3.80 -4.74
N GLY A 4 39.92 -4.69 -5.62
CA GLY A 4 39.04 -5.30 -6.62
C GLY A 4 38.02 -6.24 -5.98
N SER A 5 38.44 -7.01 -4.97
CA SER A 5 37.55 -7.88 -4.20
C SER A 5 36.51 -7.08 -3.41
N ILE A 6 36.91 -5.96 -2.81
CA ILE A 6 36.00 -5.07 -2.08
C ILE A 6 34.94 -4.49 -3.02
N LEU A 7 35.31 -4.09 -4.23
CA LEU A 7 34.36 -3.57 -5.22
C LEU A 7 33.34 -4.65 -5.64
N LEU A 8 33.78 -5.89 -5.86
CA LEU A 8 32.89 -7.02 -6.16
C LEU A 8 31.92 -7.32 -5.02
N TRP A 9 32.39 -7.25 -3.76
CA TRP A 9 31.55 -7.43 -2.58
C TRP A 9 30.46 -6.36 -2.48
N ILE A 10 30.81 -5.10 -2.73
CA ILE A 10 29.83 -3.99 -2.71
C ILE A 10 28.78 -4.19 -3.80
N ILE A 11 29.19 -4.56 -5.02
CA ILE A 11 28.27 -4.83 -6.13
C ILE A 11 27.34 -6.00 -5.79
N GLY A 12 27.87 -7.08 -5.22
CA GLY A 12 27.06 -8.24 -4.80
C GLY A 12 26.03 -7.87 -3.74
N LEU A 13 26.44 -7.10 -2.73
CA LEU A 13 25.53 -6.61 -1.68
C LEU A 13 24.47 -5.67 -2.26
N PHE A 14 24.83 -4.83 -3.23
CA PHE A 14 23.88 -3.93 -3.88
C PHE A 14 22.82 -4.70 -4.68
N ILE A 15 23.22 -5.70 -5.46
CA ILE A 15 22.28 -6.56 -6.20
C ILE A 15 21.37 -7.32 -5.23
N LEU A 16 21.94 -7.90 -4.16
CA LEU A 16 21.19 -8.61 -3.14
C LEU A 16 20.16 -7.69 -2.46
N TYR A 17 20.56 -6.46 -2.12
CA TYR A 17 19.67 -5.45 -1.57
C TYR A 17 18.53 -5.14 -2.54
N VAL A 18 18.81 -4.93 -3.83
CA VAL A 18 17.77 -4.67 -4.84
C VAL A 18 16.81 -5.85 -4.96
N VAL A 19 17.31 -7.09 -4.98
CA VAL A 19 16.46 -8.28 -5.06
C VAL A 19 15.54 -8.39 -3.85
N ILE A 20 16.07 -8.22 -2.62
CA ILE A 20 15.25 -8.24 -1.40
C ILE A 20 14.28 -7.06 -1.39
N PHE A 21 14.74 -5.85 -1.73
CA PHE A 21 13.90 -4.65 -1.75
C PHE A 21 12.78 -4.78 -2.78
N THR A 22 13.05 -5.24 -3.99
CA THR A 22 12.02 -5.47 -5.01
C THR A 22 11.11 -6.63 -4.60
N ALA A 23 11.64 -7.75 -4.13
CA ALA A 23 10.83 -8.87 -3.67
C ALA A 23 9.96 -8.52 -2.45
N VAL A 24 10.43 -7.66 -1.55
CA VAL A 24 9.68 -7.20 -0.37
C VAL A 24 8.74 -6.06 -0.73
N LYS A 25 9.16 -5.10 -1.56
CA LYS A 25 8.34 -3.94 -1.96
C LYS A 25 7.25 -4.36 -2.94
N ASP A 26 7.59 -5.00 -4.06
CA ASP A 26 6.59 -5.52 -5.00
C ASP A 26 5.87 -6.74 -4.42
N GLY A 27 6.54 -7.53 -3.57
CA GLY A 27 5.89 -8.65 -2.89
C GLY A 27 4.93 -8.20 -1.79
N ILE A 28 5.18 -7.13 -1.03
CA ILE A 28 4.18 -6.60 -0.10
C ILE A 28 3.05 -5.92 -0.89
N ASP A 29 3.37 -5.07 -1.86
CA ASP A 29 2.34 -4.27 -2.55
C ASP A 29 1.41 -5.13 -3.43
N LYS A 30 1.86 -6.30 -3.88
CA LYS A 30 1.08 -7.21 -4.75
C LYS A 30 0.73 -8.57 -4.13
N SER A 31 1.28 -8.97 -2.97
CA SER A 31 0.94 -10.27 -2.36
C SER A 31 -0.22 -10.21 -1.37
N GLN A 32 -0.84 -11.39 -1.20
CA GLN A 32 -1.87 -11.66 -0.20
C GLN A 32 -1.43 -11.25 1.21
N VAL A 33 -0.13 -11.22 1.54
CA VAL A 33 0.37 -10.82 2.85
C VAL A 33 0.27 -9.30 3.05
N GLY A 34 0.62 -8.48 2.05
CA GLY A 34 0.42 -7.03 2.17
C GLY A 34 -1.05 -6.64 2.15
N GLN A 35 -1.88 -7.40 1.44
CA GLN A 35 -3.34 -7.30 1.52
C GLN A 35 -3.84 -7.74 2.91
N LEU A 36 -3.29 -8.81 3.50
CA LEU A 36 -3.60 -9.27 4.86
C LEU A 36 -3.19 -8.23 5.92
N ILE A 37 -2.04 -7.57 5.77
CA ILE A 37 -1.57 -6.51 6.66
C ILE A 37 -2.46 -5.27 6.50
N ARG A 38 -2.85 -4.89 5.27
CA ARG A 38 -3.85 -3.83 5.03
C ARG A 38 -5.18 -4.13 5.73
N THR A 39 -5.65 -5.37 5.61
CA THR A 39 -6.92 -5.84 6.18
C THR A 39 -6.86 -6.01 7.71
N ASN A 40 -5.75 -6.49 8.28
CA ASN A 40 -5.64 -6.77 9.72
C ASN A 40 -5.08 -5.60 10.55
N TYR A 41 -4.25 -4.71 9.96
CA TYR A 41 -3.63 -3.59 10.68
C TYR A 41 -4.19 -2.20 10.32
N GLY A 42 -5.22 -2.11 9.47
CA GLY A 42 -6.11 -0.95 9.46
C GLY A 42 -5.52 0.36 8.93
N MET A 43 -4.92 0.35 7.74
CA MET A 43 -4.88 1.59 6.95
C MET A 43 -6.20 1.71 6.21
N LYS A 44 -7.12 2.46 6.84
CA LYS A 44 -8.25 3.10 6.19
C LYS A 44 -7.74 4.02 5.07
N ASP A 45 -7.46 3.46 3.90
CA ASP A 45 -7.80 4.14 2.64
C ASP A 45 -9.06 3.48 2.10
N GLN A 46 -10.06 3.43 2.96
CA GLN A 46 -11.43 3.55 2.48
C GLN A 46 -11.59 5.03 2.11
N VAL A 47 -10.99 5.45 0.99
CA VAL A 47 -11.68 6.44 0.18
C VAL A 47 -12.88 5.68 -0.38
N VAL A 48 -13.89 5.49 0.47
CA VAL A 48 -15.24 5.35 -0.03
C VAL A 48 -15.44 6.67 -0.73
N THR A 49 -15.36 6.65 -2.05
CA THR A 49 -15.87 7.71 -2.90
C THR A 49 -17.38 7.69 -2.73
N VAL A 50 -17.86 8.06 -1.54
CA VAL A 50 -19.25 8.45 -1.39
C VAL A 50 -19.34 9.71 -2.23
N SER A 51 -20.00 9.60 -3.38
CA SER A 51 -20.26 10.75 -4.22
C SER A 51 -21.02 11.76 -3.37
N ASP A 52 -20.66 13.03 -3.41
CA ASP A 52 -21.37 14.09 -2.68
C ASP A 52 -22.89 14.05 -2.98
N GLU A 53 -23.27 13.57 -4.18
CA GLU A 53 -24.65 13.34 -4.62
C GLU A 53 -25.41 12.29 -3.78
N GLU A 54 -24.73 11.26 -3.26
CA GLU A 54 -25.37 10.23 -2.44
C GLU A 54 -25.62 10.74 -1.02
N ILE A 55 -24.70 11.55 -0.47
CA ILE A 55 -24.83 12.21 0.84
C ILE A 55 -25.97 13.22 0.81
N GLU A 56 -26.04 14.06 -0.22
CA GLU A 56 -27.08 15.09 -0.35
C GLU A 56 -28.47 14.48 -0.43
N LYS A 57 -28.60 13.36 -1.15
CA LYS A 57 -29.87 12.65 -1.31
C LYS A 57 -30.36 12.01 -0.03
N GLU A 58 -29.46 11.43 0.77
CA GLU A 58 -29.81 10.82 2.06
C GLU A 58 -30.26 11.88 3.08
N ILE A 59 -29.58 13.02 3.12
CA ILE A 59 -29.94 14.15 3.98
C ILE A 59 -31.32 14.72 3.61
N GLU A 60 -31.63 14.88 2.33
CA GLU A 60 -32.90 15.44 1.89
C GLU A 60 -34.10 14.50 2.14
N GLU A 61 -33.89 13.19 2.05
CA GLU A 61 -34.91 12.20 2.42
C GLU A 61 -35.20 12.19 3.93
N GLU A 62 -34.20 12.38 4.80
CA GLU A 62 -34.42 12.53 6.23
C GLU A 62 -35.25 13.78 6.58
N PHE A 63 -34.98 14.92 5.94
CA PHE A 63 -35.74 16.15 6.18
C PHE A 63 -37.19 16.06 5.67
N LYS A 64 -37.46 15.28 4.62
CA LYS A 64 -38.82 15.00 4.14
C LYS A 64 -39.60 14.09 5.08
N ASN A 65 -38.95 13.11 5.69
CA ASN A 65 -39.61 12.17 6.60
C ASN A 65 -39.85 12.75 8.00
N GLN A 66 -39.24 13.89 8.34
CA GLN A 66 -39.51 14.63 9.58
C GLN A 66 -40.59 15.71 9.47
N LYS A 67 -41.25 15.88 8.31
CA LYS A 67 -42.34 16.84 8.10
C LYS A 67 -43.67 16.13 7.85
#